data_AF-A0A257TUM3-F1
#
_entry.id   AF-A0A257TUM3-F1
#
_cell.length_a   1.000
_cell.length_b   1.000
_cell.length_c   1.000
_cell.angle_alpha   90.00
_cell.angle_beta   90.00
_cell.angle_gamma   90.00
#
_symmetry.space_group_name_H-M   'P 1'
#
loop_
_entity.id
_entity.type
_entity.pdbx_description
1 polymer ?
#
loop_
_entity_poly.entity_id
_entity_poly.type
_entity_poly.pdbx_seq_one_letter_code
_entity_poly.pdbx_strand_id
1 'polypeptide(L)'
;MKAGAILTTNACHETNETAGLNRRTLLIGAGAAAAGVAAWPGLRTLFAEPAPVFLARGQRYDGPLETTIRDGLLATGIDPGSLRDRKVLLKPNLVEPSRLAPHVTTHPAMIVAAAEVFRRWGAEVAVGEAPGHV
;
A
#
# COMPACT_ATOMS: atom_id res chain seq x y z
N MET A 1 24.78 39.48 64.84
CA MET A 1 24.18 39.68 63.50
C MET A 1 22.77 39.10 63.51
N LYS A 2 21.87 39.74 62.77
CA LYS A 2 20.44 39.91 63.07
C LYS A 2 19.59 38.63 62.95
N ALA A 3 18.74 38.42 63.94
CA ALA A 3 17.44 37.75 63.79
C ALA A 3 16.40 38.83 63.40
N GLY A 4 15.52 38.52 62.46
CA GLY A 4 14.46 39.42 62.01
C GLY A 4 13.71 38.81 60.83
N ALA A 5 12.86 37.84 61.12
CA ALA A 5 11.90 37.29 60.16
C ALA A 5 10.53 37.91 60.45
N ILE A 6 10.10 38.85 59.61
CA ILE A 6 8.71 39.23 59.43
C ILE A 6 8.53 39.44 57.93
N LEU A 7 7.83 38.50 57.28
CA LEU A 7 7.28 38.70 55.93
C LEU A 7 5.96 37.93 55.86
N THR A 8 4.91 38.66 56.21
CA THR A 8 3.52 38.40 55.79
C THR A 8 3.35 38.96 54.37
N THR A 9 2.25 38.57 53.71
CA THR A 9 1.66 39.10 52.45
C THR A 9 2.29 38.61 51.14
N ASN A 10 1.57 38.19 50.09
CA ASN A 10 0.16 38.35 49.76
C ASN A 10 -0.32 37.30 48.74
N ALA A 11 -1.60 36.92 48.92
CA ALA A 11 -2.63 36.55 47.96
C ALA A 11 -2.25 36.02 46.56
N CYS A 12 -2.68 34.77 46.35
CA CYS A 12 -2.96 34.12 45.08
C CYS A 12 -3.96 34.94 44.25
N HIS A 13 -3.60 35.26 43.01
CA HIS A 13 -4.50 35.84 42.01
C HIS A 13 -4.58 34.83 40.85
N GLU A 14 -5.53 33.91 40.92
CA GLU A 14 -5.87 33.01 39.81
C GLU A 14 -6.67 33.79 38.76
N THR A 15 -6.07 34.09 37.62
CA THR A 15 -6.79 34.57 36.44
C THR A 15 -7.24 33.38 35.60
N ASN A 16 -8.53 33.08 35.68
CA ASN A 16 -9.21 32.12 34.81
C ASN A 16 -9.40 32.75 33.42
N GLU A 17 -8.49 32.44 32.49
CA GLU A 17 -8.50 32.97 31.13
C GLU A 17 -9.32 32.04 30.21
N THR A 18 -10.59 32.37 29.98
CA THR A 18 -11.36 31.78 28.88
C THR A 18 -10.77 32.26 27.56
N ALA A 19 -9.84 31.48 27.00
CA ALA A 19 -9.18 31.77 25.73
C ALA A 19 -10.18 31.79 24.56
N GLY A 20 -10.72 32.97 24.24
CA GLY A 20 -11.50 33.19 23.04
C GLY A 20 -10.61 33.11 21.79
N LEU A 21 -10.97 32.25 20.83
CA LEU A 21 -10.25 32.11 19.57
C LEU A 21 -10.18 33.45 18.82
N ASN A 22 -8.97 34.00 18.72
CA ASN A 22 -8.72 35.26 18.03
C ASN A 22 -8.99 35.12 16.52
N ARG A 23 -9.69 36.08 15.92
CA ARG A 23 -10.01 36.12 14.47
C ARG A 23 -8.77 35.95 13.59
N ARG A 24 -7.63 36.47 14.04
CA ARG A 24 -6.34 36.31 13.35
C ARG A 24 -5.89 34.86 13.32
N THR A 25 -6.05 34.13 14.44
CA THR A 25 -5.76 32.69 14.52
C THR A 25 -6.65 31.90 13.59
N LEU A 26 -7.94 32.27 13.51
CA LEU A 26 -8.88 31.64 12.58
C LEU A 26 -8.51 31.88 11.11
N LEU A 27 -8.15 33.11 10.73
CA LEU A 27 -7.74 33.43 9.35
C LEU A 27 -6.42 32.77 8.95
N ILE A 28 -5.44 32.74 9.86
CA ILE A 28 -4.17 32.05 9.63
C ILE A 28 -4.40 30.54 9.50
N GLY A 29 -5.20 29.95 10.37
CA GLY A 29 -5.55 28.53 10.30
C GLY A 29 -6.30 28.17 9.02
N ALA A 30 -7.28 28.97 8.61
CA ALA A 30 -8.02 28.78 7.37
C ALA A 30 -7.12 28.92 6.13
N GLY A 31 -6.23 29.92 6.11
CA GLY A 31 -5.26 30.10 5.03
C GLY A 31 -4.27 28.95 4.91
N ALA A 32 -3.73 28.46 6.04
CA ALA A 32 -2.85 27.31 6.06
C ALA A 32 -3.55 26.02 5.60
N ALA A 33 -4.78 25.79 6.03
CA ALA A 33 -5.58 24.64 5.60
C ALA A 33 -5.88 24.69 4.09
N ALA A 34 -6.28 25.86 3.56
CA ALA A 34 -6.53 26.03 2.14
C ALA A 34 -5.26 25.82 1.29
N ALA A 35 -4.11 26.34 1.74
CA ALA A 35 -2.83 26.13 1.08
C ALA A 35 -2.40 24.65 1.10
N GLY A 36 -2.61 23.96 2.23
CA GLY A 36 -2.37 22.53 2.35
C GLY A 36 -3.21 21.70 1.38
N VAL A 37 -4.51 22.00 1.26
CA VAL A 37 -5.41 21.32 0.31
C VAL A 37 -4.99 21.58 -1.14
N ALA A 38 -4.60 22.82 -1.47
CA ALA A 38 -4.16 23.17 -2.81
C ALA A 38 -2.83 22.50 -3.21
N ALA A 39 -1.89 22.37 -2.27
CA ALA A 39 -0.59 21.73 -2.49
C ALA A 39 -0.64 20.20 -2.43
N TRP A 40 -1.68 19.63 -1.80
CA TRP A 40 -1.80 18.19 -1.54
C TRP A 40 -1.65 17.31 -2.78
N PRO A 41 -2.27 17.58 -3.96
CA PRO A 41 -2.13 16.72 -5.12
C PRO A 41 -0.68 16.61 -5.62
N GLY A 42 0.05 17.72 -5.66
CA GLY A 42 1.46 17.76 -6.08
C GLY A 42 2.38 17.11 -5.05
N LEU A 43 2.07 17.28 -3.77
CA LEU A 43 2.81 16.61 -2.69
C LEU A 43 2.55 15.10 -2.69
N ARG A 44 1.33 14.66 -2.99
CA ARG A 44 0.97 13.24 -3.05
C ARG A 44 1.72 12.50 -4.15
N THR A 45 1.98 13.15 -5.29
CA THR A 45 2.81 12.54 -6.36
C THR A 45 4.28 12.41 -5.98
N LEU A 46 4.78 13.25 -5.07
CA LEU A 46 6.15 13.12 -4.54
C LEU A 46 6.28 11.96 -3.55
N PHE A 47 5.17 11.57 -2.92
CA PHE A 47 5.10 10.41 -2.01
C PHE A 47 4.59 9.14 -2.69
N ALA A 48 4.23 9.20 -3.96
CA ALA A 48 3.82 8.02 -4.72
C ALA A 48 5.06 7.36 -5.33
N GLU A 49 5.50 6.25 -4.75
CA GLU A 49 6.55 5.42 -5.32
C GLU A 49 6.01 4.73 -6.58
N PRO A 50 6.55 5.04 -7.78
CA PRO A 50 6.12 4.38 -9.01
C PRO A 50 6.56 2.92 -9.00
N ALA A 51 5.61 2.00 -9.20
CA ALA A 51 5.90 0.59 -9.38
C ALA A 51 5.95 0.25 -10.89
N PRO A 52 6.95 -0.52 -11.36
CA PRO A 52 6.98 -0.95 -12.76
C PRO A 52 5.81 -1.90 -13.04
N VAL A 53 5.12 -1.66 -14.16
CA VAL A 53 3.98 -2.47 -14.60
C VAL A 53 4.21 -2.89 -16.04
N PHE A 54 3.93 -4.16 -16.33
CA PHE A 54 3.97 -4.72 -17.68
C PHE A 54 2.57 -4.97 -18.21
N LEU A 55 2.29 -4.52 -19.44
CA LEU A 55 1.00 -4.70 -20.11
C LEU A 55 1.19 -5.46 -21.43
N ALA A 56 0.73 -6.71 -21.48
CA ALA A 56 0.62 -7.48 -22.72
C ALA A 56 -0.79 -7.40 -23.29
N ARG A 57 -0.91 -7.27 -24.62
CA ARG A 57 -2.20 -7.26 -25.32
C ARG A 57 -2.40 -8.54 -26.14
N GLY A 58 -3.67 -8.85 -26.43
CA GLY A 58 -4.05 -9.93 -27.34
C GLY A 58 -3.78 -11.34 -26.82
N GLN A 59 -3.66 -11.51 -25.50
CA GLN A 59 -3.39 -12.82 -24.90
C GLN A 59 -4.65 -13.69 -24.87
N ARG A 60 -4.44 -15.00 -25.01
CA ARG A 60 -5.47 -16.03 -24.92
C ARG A 60 -4.99 -17.15 -24.00
N TYR A 61 -5.91 -17.85 -23.34
CA TYR A 61 -5.56 -18.91 -22.39
C TYR A 61 -4.91 -20.15 -23.04
N ASP A 62 -5.14 -20.36 -24.33
CA ASP A 62 -4.51 -21.39 -25.18
C ASP A 62 -3.23 -20.89 -25.88
N GLY A 63 -2.81 -19.65 -25.60
CA GLY A 63 -1.62 -19.02 -26.17
C GLY A 63 -0.34 -19.25 -25.36
N PRO A 64 0.75 -18.55 -25.71
CA PRO A 64 2.07 -18.71 -25.10
C PRO A 64 2.18 -17.96 -23.75
N LEU A 65 1.29 -18.26 -22.80
CA LEU A 65 1.20 -17.57 -21.50
C LEU A 65 2.52 -17.59 -20.72
N GLU A 66 3.25 -18.70 -20.73
CA GLU A 66 4.54 -18.84 -20.00
C GLU A 66 5.54 -17.76 -20.44
N THR A 67 5.69 -17.57 -21.75
CA THR A 67 6.55 -16.53 -22.34
C THR A 67 6.10 -15.14 -21.90
N THR A 68 4.80 -14.84 -22.00
CA THR A 68 4.27 -13.53 -21.63
C THR A 68 4.46 -13.22 -20.14
N ILE A 69 4.22 -14.20 -19.26
CA ILE A 69 4.42 -14.05 -17.81
C ILE A 69 5.89 -13.84 -17.51
N ARG A 70 6.78 -14.66 -18.08
CA ARG A 70 8.23 -14.53 -17.93
C ARG A 70 8.72 -13.14 -18.34
N ASP A 71 8.35 -12.70 -19.53
CA ASP A 71 8.78 -11.42 -20.07
C ASP A 71 8.25 -10.25 -19.22
N GLY A 72 7.03 -10.37 -18.70
CA GLY A 72 6.46 -9.39 -17.77
C GLY A 72 7.18 -9.31 -16.44
N LEU A 73 7.47 -10.45 -15.81
CA LEU A 73 8.21 -10.50 -14.54
C LEU A 73 9.62 -9.88 -14.69
N LEU A 74 10.33 -10.21 -15.78
CA LEU A 74 11.62 -9.61 -16.12
C LEU A 74 11.51 -8.09 -16.34
N ALA A 75 10.52 -7.64 -17.10
CA ALA A 75 10.28 -6.21 -17.36
C ALA A 75 9.95 -5.43 -16.08
N THR A 76 9.37 -6.09 -15.07
CA THR A 76 9.11 -5.50 -13.74
C THR A 76 10.30 -5.57 -12.77
N GLY A 77 11.46 -6.07 -13.22
CA GLY A 77 12.69 -6.07 -12.44
C GLY A 77 12.89 -7.29 -11.53
N ILE A 78 12.09 -8.36 -11.71
CA ILE A 78 12.33 -9.61 -11.00
C ILE A 78 13.57 -10.27 -11.60
N ASP A 79 14.59 -10.47 -10.76
CA ASP A 79 15.77 -11.26 -11.11
C ASP A 79 15.47 -12.76 -10.91
N PRO A 80 15.53 -13.59 -11.96
CA PRO A 80 15.42 -15.05 -11.85
C PRO A 80 16.40 -15.69 -10.87
N GLY A 81 17.62 -15.13 -10.76
CA GLY A 81 18.65 -15.65 -9.87
C GLY A 81 18.23 -15.59 -8.41
N SER A 82 17.52 -14.54 -8.02
CA SER A 82 16.99 -14.35 -6.65
C SER A 82 15.98 -15.42 -6.20
N LEU A 83 15.36 -16.13 -7.15
CA LEU A 83 14.29 -17.10 -6.93
C LEU A 83 14.77 -18.56 -6.89
N ARG A 84 16.03 -18.80 -7.25
CA ARG A 84 16.64 -20.15 -7.17
C ARG A 84 16.62 -20.66 -5.73
N ASP A 85 16.21 -21.92 -5.56
CA ASP A 85 16.08 -22.61 -4.27
C ASP A 85 15.14 -21.91 -3.27
N ARG A 86 14.30 -20.98 -3.76
CA ARG A 86 13.26 -20.31 -2.96
C ARG A 86 11.94 -21.06 -3.07
N LYS A 87 11.11 -20.88 -2.04
CA LYS A 87 9.73 -21.35 -2.04
C LYS A 87 8.81 -20.23 -2.50
N VAL A 88 8.06 -20.47 -3.56
CA VAL A 88 7.09 -19.54 -4.14
C VAL A 88 5.69 -20.10 -3.95
N LEU A 89 4.82 -19.33 -3.29
CA LEU A 89 3.40 -19.63 -3.19
C LEU A 89 2.65 -18.85 -4.27
N LEU A 90 2.00 -19.56 -5.18
CA LEU A 90 0.98 -18.98 -6.04
C LEU A 90 -0.35 -18.94 -5.30
N LYS A 91 -0.95 -17.75 -5.26
CA LYS A 91 -2.25 -17.46 -4.66
C LYS A 91 -3.27 -17.11 -5.76
N PRO A 92 -3.82 -18.11 -6.47
CA PRO A 92 -4.82 -17.88 -7.50
C PRO A 92 -6.20 -17.68 -6.89
N ASN A 93 -7.03 -16.80 -7.44
CA ASN A 93 -8.41 -16.70 -6.96
C ASN A 93 -9.21 -17.97 -7.32
N LEU A 94 -9.46 -18.88 -6.38
CA LEU A 94 -10.23 -20.12 -6.55
C LEU A 94 -11.53 -20.09 -5.75
N VAL A 95 -12.39 -19.14 -6.07
CA VAL A 95 -13.73 -19.02 -5.48
C VAL A 95 -14.75 -19.93 -6.18
N GLU A 96 -15.92 -20.12 -5.58
CA GLU A 96 -17.01 -20.91 -6.16
C GLU A 96 -17.40 -20.38 -7.55
N PRO A 97 -17.31 -21.21 -8.61
CA PRO A 97 -17.65 -20.76 -9.95
C PRO A 97 -19.15 -20.49 -10.08
N SER A 98 -19.53 -19.24 -10.30
CA SER A 98 -20.90 -18.89 -10.71
C SER A 98 -21.02 -18.92 -12.23
N ARG A 99 -22.13 -19.47 -12.75
CA ARG A 99 -22.44 -19.38 -14.18
C ARG A 99 -22.62 -17.94 -14.67
N LEU A 100 -22.96 -17.01 -13.77
CA LEU A 100 -23.12 -15.60 -14.09
C LEU A 100 -21.77 -14.88 -14.25
N ALA A 101 -20.72 -15.40 -13.61
CA ALA A 101 -19.41 -14.75 -13.59
C ALA A 101 -18.29 -15.78 -13.52
N PRO A 102 -18.08 -16.65 -14.53
CA PRO A 102 -17.06 -17.70 -14.48
C PRO A 102 -15.62 -17.16 -14.40
N HIS A 103 -15.42 -15.88 -14.75
CA HIS A 103 -14.14 -15.19 -14.72
C HIS A 103 -13.70 -14.72 -13.32
N VAL A 104 -14.55 -14.87 -12.30
CA VAL A 104 -14.14 -14.62 -10.91
C VAL A 104 -13.07 -15.60 -10.49
N THR A 105 -13.12 -16.84 -11.00
CA THR A 105 -12.12 -17.87 -10.73
C THR A 105 -10.99 -17.79 -11.75
N THR A 106 -9.75 -17.84 -11.26
CA THR A 106 -8.54 -17.80 -12.10
C THR A 106 -8.51 -19.00 -13.04
N HIS A 107 -8.28 -18.75 -14.32
CA HIS A 107 -8.22 -19.83 -15.31
C HIS A 107 -7.02 -20.78 -15.02
N PRO A 108 -7.20 -22.12 -15.04
CA PRO A 108 -6.13 -23.06 -14.70
C PRO A 108 -4.85 -22.90 -15.53
N ALA A 109 -4.98 -22.56 -16.82
CA ALA A 109 -3.82 -22.31 -17.69
C ALA A 109 -2.90 -21.17 -17.17
N MET A 110 -3.45 -20.15 -16.50
CA MET A 110 -2.66 -19.09 -15.89
C MET A 110 -1.81 -19.61 -14.72
N ILE A 111 -2.40 -20.47 -13.90
CA ILE A 111 -1.75 -21.06 -12.72
C ILE A 111 -0.59 -21.94 -13.16
N VAL A 112 -0.83 -22.81 -14.15
CA VAL A 112 0.18 -23.70 -14.72
C VAL A 112 1.30 -22.89 -15.35
N ALA A 113 0.99 -21.93 -16.22
CA ALA A 113 2.00 -21.11 -16.88
C ALA A 113 2.87 -20.33 -15.88
N ALA A 114 2.27 -19.72 -14.85
CA ALA A 114 3.03 -19.03 -13.80
C ALA A 114 3.92 -19.99 -13.02
N ALA A 115 3.42 -21.16 -12.64
CA ALA A 115 4.18 -22.16 -11.90
C ALA A 115 5.41 -22.62 -12.68
N GLU A 116 5.27 -22.86 -13.98
CA GLU A 116 6.37 -23.30 -14.84
C GLU A 116 7.46 -22.24 -14.98
N VAL A 117 7.12 -20.95 -15.09
CA VAL A 117 8.11 -19.87 -15.10
C VAL A 117 8.99 -19.92 -13.84
N PHE A 118 8.38 -19.97 -12.66
CA PHE A 118 9.11 -20.00 -11.39
C PHE A 118 9.92 -21.29 -11.20
N ARG A 119 9.37 -22.45 -11.59
CA ARG A 119 10.10 -23.73 -11.56
C ARG A 119 11.32 -23.71 -12.45
N ARG A 120 11.23 -23.17 -13.67
CA ARG A 120 12.37 -23.02 -14.58
C ARG A 120 13.46 -22.10 -14.05
N TRP A 121 13.09 -21.14 -13.18
CA TRP A 121 14.04 -20.31 -12.44
C TRP A 121 14.63 -20.99 -11.20
N GLY A 122 14.24 -22.24 -10.93
CA GLY A 122 14.77 -23.06 -9.85
C GLY A 122 14.04 -22.88 -8.52
N ALA A 123 12.83 -22.32 -8.53
CA ALA A 123 12.01 -22.22 -7.32
C ALA A 123 11.22 -23.52 -7.06
N GLU A 124 11.02 -23.84 -5.80
CA GLU A 124 9.99 -24.78 -5.34
C GLU A 124 8.64 -24.05 -5.33
N VAL A 125 7.68 -24.51 -6.13
CA VAL A 125 6.38 -23.83 -6.29
C VAL A 125 5.26 -24.62 -5.64
N ALA A 126 4.53 -23.96 -4.75
CA ALA A 126 3.26 -24.43 -4.21
C ALA A 126 2.11 -23.57 -4.72
N VAL A 127 0.93 -24.16 -4.89
CA VAL A 127 -0.32 -23.45 -5.15
C VAL A 127 -1.19 -23.63 -3.93
N GLY A 128 -1.66 -22.54 -3.32
CA GLY A 128 -2.50 -22.62 -2.14
C GLY A 128 -3.48 -21.48 -2.11
N GLU A 129 -4.75 -21.80 -1.84
CA GLU A 129 -5.85 -20.84 -1.74
C GLU A 129 -6.70 -21.16 -0.50
N ALA A 130 -7.31 -20.12 0.09
CA ALA A 130 -8.24 -20.30 1.21
C ALA A 130 -9.67 -20.52 0.66
N PRO A 131 -10.57 -21.21 1.39
CA PRO A 131 -11.94 -21.38 0.95
C PRO A 131 -12.64 -20.00 0.84
N GLY A 132 -12.91 -19.56 -0.39
CA GLY A 132 -13.76 -18.42 -0.66
C GLY A 132 -15.21 -18.88 -0.78
N HIS A 133 -15.99 -18.73 0.29
CA HIS A 133 -17.44 -18.90 0.24
C HIS A 133 -18.09 -17.56 -0.10
N VAL A 134 -19.17 -17.62 -0.90
CA VAL A 134 -20.10 -16.51 -1.12
C VAL A 134 -21.35 -16.69 -0.26
#